data_AF-A0A0D2FA62-F1
#
_entry.id   AF-A0A0D2FA62-F1
#
_cell.length_a   1.000
_cell.length_b   1.000
_cell.length_c   1.000
_cell.angle_alpha   90.00
_cell.angle_beta   90.00
_cell.angle_gamma   90.00
#
_symmetry.space_group_name_H-M   'P 1'
#
loop_
_entity.id
_entity.type
_entity.pdbx_description
1 polymer ?
#
loop_
_entity_poly.entity_id
_entity_poly.type
_entity_poly.pdbx_seq_one_letter_code
_entity_poly.pdbx_strand_id
1 'polypeptide(L)'
;MADPNHLGPQPDTDRMIQSGYAFFEELVKFPNIPALAEGNIIQNSLAHIITQIQHLTTQTQQLTTQTQQFITQTNERFERVDQRFDQLDNKIDTLASRVIANDKNSVARVQNSHLSTPTQRLAPLVNPSTDTPIEEFPARPQDISTMQIQTLVSVLQELGLSTSGGREAKEKRFRQHIGLRPEQPRGA
;
A
#
# COMPACT_ATOMS: atom_id res chain seq x y z
N MET A 1 27.44 105.57 -65.93
CA MET A 1 28.34 104.97 -64.92
C MET A 1 27.44 104.35 -63.87
N ALA A 2 27.66 103.06 -63.60
CA ALA A 2 26.64 102.08 -63.21
C ALA A 2 26.10 102.23 -61.77
N ASP A 3 24.81 101.94 -61.66
CA ASP A 3 23.95 101.89 -60.46
C ASP A 3 24.40 100.80 -59.46
N PRO A 4 24.14 100.96 -58.16
CA PRO A 4 24.60 100.07 -57.10
C PRO A 4 23.77 98.78 -57.04
N ASN A 5 24.44 97.69 -56.62
CA ASN A 5 23.98 96.31 -56.45
C ASN A 5 22.45 96.11 -56.29
N HIS A 6 21.83 95.42 -57.26
CA HIS A 6 20.38 95.14 -57.39
C HIS A 6 20.01 93.70 -56.95
N LEU A 7 20.99 92.96 -56.45
CA LEU A 7 20.83 91.63 -55.90
C LEU A 7 20.85 91.83 -54.38
N GLY A 8 19.76 91.48 -53.70
CA GLY A 8 19.62 91.62 -52.25
C GLY A 8 20.76 90.98 -51.44
N PRO A 9 20.69 90.97 -50.09
CA PRO A 9 21.77 90.47 -49.25
C PRO A 9 22.23 89.07 -49.69
N GLN A 10 23.54 88.89 -49.87
CA GLN A 10 24.12 87.61 -50.28
C GLN A 10 23.87 86.54 -49.21
N PRO A 11 23.71 85.26 -49.61
CA PRO A 11 23.61 84.15 -48.66
C PRO A 11 24.84 84.08 -47.75
N ASP A 12 24.58 83.88 -46.47
CA ASP A 12 25.62 83.69 -45.46
C ASP A 12 25.97 82.19 -45.39
N THR A 13 27.07 81.82 -46.06
CA THR A 13 27.55 80.44 -46.12
C THR A 13 27.95 79.90 -44.75
N ASP A 14 28.43 80.77 -43.85
CA ASP A 14 28.79 80.38 -42.49
C ASP A 14 27.53 80.03 -41.70
N ARG A 15 26.46 80.81 -41.88
CA ARG A 15 25.13 80.51 -41.30
C ARG A 15 24.54 79.22 -41.85
N MET A 16 24.75 78.92 -43.14
CA MET A 16 24.31 77.64 -43.73
C MET A 16 25.07 76.45 -43.14
N ILE A 17 26.39 76.57 -42.99
CA ILE A 17 27.24 75.53 -42.38
C ILE A 17 26.83 75.31 -40.91
N GLN A 18 26.65 76.39 -40.14
CA GLN A 18 26.17 76.32 -38.75
C GLN A 18 24.78 75.68 -38.65
N SER A 19 23.87 76.01 -39.56
CA SER A 19 22.54 75.40 -39.61
C SER A 19 22.60 73.91 -39.92
N GLY A 20 23.52 73.50 -40.81
CA GLY A 20 23.81 72.10 -41.08
C GLY A 20 24.31 71.35 -39.85
N TYR A 21 25.28 71.91 -39.12
CA TYR A 21 25.76 71.33 -37.86
C TYR A 21 24.64 71.22 -36.82
N ALA A 22 23.84 72.28 -36.62
CA ALA A 22 22.72 72.27 -35.69
C ALA A 22 21.68 71.19 -36.04
N PHE A 23 21.40 70.97 -37.32
CA PHE A 23 20.50 69.90 -37.76
C PHE A 23 21.04 68.50 -37.43
N PHE A 24 22.33 68.23 -37.69
CA PHE A 24 22.92 66.93 -37.34
C PHE A 24 23.02 66.71 -35.83
N GLU A 25 23.25 67.77 -35.04
CA GLU A 25 23.21 67.69 -33.58
C GLU A 25 21.82 67.30 -33.06
N GLU A 26 20.74 67.82 -33.65
CA GLU A 26 19.37 67.40 -33.30
C GLU A 26 19.08 65.95 -33.72
N LEU A 27 19.61 65.49 -34.87
CA LEU A 27 19.49 64.09 -35.29
C LEU A 27 20.14 63.13 -34.29
N VAL A 28 21.27 63.51 -33.68
CA VAL A 28 21.95 62.71 -32.65
C VAL A 28 21.09 62.57 -31.38
N LYS A 29 20.09 63.43 -31.16
CA LYS A 29 19.17 63.36 -30.02
C LYS A 29 17.97 62.43 -30.25
N PHE A 30 17.77 61.89 -31.44
CA PHE A 30 16.64 60.97 -31.73
C PHE A 30 16.56 59.75 -30.80
N PRO A 31 17.68 59.10 -30.41
CA PRO A 31 17.65 58.03 -29.40
C PRO A 31 17.13 58.47 -28.03
N ASN A 32 17.15 59.78 -27.72
CA ASN A 32 16.64 60.36 -26.48
C ASN A 32 15.16 60.78 -26.58
N ILE A 33 14.44 60.44 -27.67
CA ILE A 33 12.99 60.68 -27.76
C ILE A 33 12.30 59.77 -26.73
N PRO A 34 11.59 60.33 -25.72
CA PRO A 34 11.00 59.55 -24.63
C PRO A 34 10.14 58.39 -25.11
N ALA A 35 9.33 58.60 -26.16
CA ALA A 35 8.48 57.55 -26.74
C ALA A 35 9.27 56.33 -27.27
N LEU A 36 10.47 56.53 -27.82
CA LEU A 36 11.33 55.42 -28.31
C LEU A 36 12.01 54.70 -27.14
N ALA A 37 12.46 55.45 -26.13
CA ALA A 37 13.03 54.87 -24.92
C ALA A 37 11.99 54.05 -24.12
N GLU A 38 10.79 54.59 -23.93
CA GLU A 38 9.65 53.91 -23.30
C GLU A 38 9.22 52.67 -24.09
N GLY A 39 9.18 52.75 -25.43
CA GLY A 39 8.88 51.61 -26.30
C GLY A 39 9.86 50.45 -26.13
N ASN A 40 11.16 50.74 -26.06
CA ASN A 40 12.20 49.73 -25.82
C ASN A 40 12.07 49.09 -24.42
N ILE A 41 11.74 49.86 -23.40
CA ILE A 41 11.52 49.35 -22.04
C ILE A 41 10.31 48.42 -22.00
N ILE A 42 9.21 48.78 -22.68
CA ILE A 42 8.01 47.95 -22.79
C ILE A 42 8.32 46.63 -23.50
N GLN A 43 9.06 46.67 -24.62
CA GLN A 43 9.46 45.45 -25.34
C GLN A 43 10.31 44.51 -24.48
N ASN A 44 11.29 45.06 -23.77
CA ASN A 44 12.13 44.29 -22.85
C ASN A 44 11.31 43.68 -21.70
N SER A 45 10.35 44.44 -21.16
CA SER A 45 9.45 43.97 -20.10
C SER A 45 8.53 42.85 -20.59
N LEU A 46 7.99 42.97 -21.80
CA LEU A 46 7.15 41.92 -22.42
C LEU A 46 7.95 40.65 -22.70
N ALA A 47 9.17 40.77 -23.24
CA ALA A 47 10.06 39.63 -23.45
C ALA A 47 10.34 38.91 -22.12
N HIS A 48 10.62 39.66 -21.05
CA HIS A 48 10.83 39.11 -19.71
C HIS A 48 9.59 38.38 -19.17
N ILE A 49 8.40 38.98 -19.30
CA ILE A 49 7.13 38.37 -18.88
C ILE A 49 6.88 37.06 -19.65
N ILE A 50 7.12 37.03 -20.96
CA ILE A 50 6.96 35.80 -21.77
C ILE A 50 7.87 34.69 -21.24
N THR A 51 9.12 35.00 -20.92
CA THR A 51 10.06 34.01 -20.34
C THR A 51 9.59 33.54 -18.97
N GLN A 52 9.09 34.43 -18.10
CA GLN A 52 8.53 34.04 -16.80
C GLN A 52 7.31 33.13 -16.93
N ILE A 53 6.39 33.44 -17.86
CA ILE A 53 5.19 32.63 -18.13
C ILE A 53 5.59 31.25 -18.64
N GLN A 54 6.56 31.16 -19.54
CA GLN A 54 7.09 29.87 -20.01
C GLN A 54 7.66 29.06 -18.86
N HIS A 55 8.44 29.70 -17.98
CA HIS A 55 9.00 29.04 -16.80
C HIS A 55 7.92 28.51 -15.85
N LEU A 56 6.91 29.32 -15.53
CA LEU A 56 5.77 28.92 -14.71
C LEU A 56 4.98 27.77 -15.33
N THR A 57 4.83 27.78 -16.66
CA THR A 57 4.16 26.72 -17.41
C THR A 57 4.91 25.39 -17.25
N THR A 58 6.23 25.41 -17.41
CA THR A 58 7.07 24.21 -17.22
C THR A 58 7.03 23.71 -15.77
N GLN A 59 7.13 24.61 -14.78
CA GLN A 59 7.02 24.24 -13.36
C GLN A 59 5.67 23.60 -13.04
N THR A 60 4.58 24.15 -13.57
CA THR A 60 3.22 23.63 -13.37
C THR A 60 3.05 22.25 -13.99
N GLN A 61 3.59 22.03 -15.20
CA GLN A 61 3.57 20.71 -15.83
C GLN A 61 4.35 19.69 -15.00
N GLN A 62 5.54 20.05 -14.52
CA GLN A 62 6.35 19.18 -13.66
C GLN A 62 5.63 18.83 -12.36
N LEU A 63 5.02 19.82 -11.69
CA LEU A 63 4.25 19.59 -10.46
C LEU A 63 3.03 18.69 -10.71
N THR A 64 2.36 18.85 -11.84
CA THR A 64 1.23 18.01 -12.24
C THR A 64 1.68 16.56 -12.42
N THR A 65 2.80 16.33 -13.10
CA THR A 65 3.37 14.98 -13.26
C THR A 65 3.79 14.36 -11.92
N GLN A 66 4.46 15.12 -11.05
CA GLN A 66 4.85 14.64 -9.73
C GLN A 66 3.64 14.28 -8.87
N THR A 67 2.60 15.12 -8.90
CA THR A 67 1.36 14.87 -8.16
C THR A 67 0.67 13.61 -8.68
N GLN A 68 0.60 13.44 -10.00
CA GLN A 68 0.00 12.24 -10.60
C GLN A 68 0.76 10.96 -10.19
N GLN A 69 2.10 11.01 -10.21
CA GLN A 69 2.94 9.90 -9.77
C GLN A 69 2.74 9.60 -8.28
N PHE A 70 2.67 10.63 -7.44
CA PHE A 70 2.42 10.47 -6.01
C PHE A 70 1.05 9.84 -5.75
N ILE A 71 0.01 10.29 -6.44
CA ILE A 71 -1.34 9.72 -6.33
C ILE A 71 -1.32 8.24 -6.73
N THR A 72 -0.71 7.89 -7.86
CA THR A 72 -0.61 6.49 -8.29
C THR A 72 0.11 5.62 -7.26
N GLN A 73 1.29 6.04 -6.80
CA GLN A 73 2.04 5.30 -5.78
C GLN A 73 1.28 5.17 -4.45
N THR A 74 0.52 6.19 -4.08
CA THR A 74 -0.30 6.19 -2.88
C THR A 74 -1.46 5.21 -3.01
N ASN A 75 -2.14 5.20 -4.15
CA ASN A 75 -3.22 4.25 -4.43
C ASN A 75 -2.73 2.79 -4.39
N GLU A 76 -1.60 2.48 -5.03
CA GLU A 76 -1.00 1.14 -4.98
C GLU A 76 -0.65 0.70 -3.56
N ARG A 77 -0.20 1.65 -2.71
CA ARG A 77 0.07 1.37 -1.29
C ARG A 77 -1.21 1.09 -0.52
N PHE A 78 -2.28 1.85 -0.77
CA PHE A 78 -3.58 1.63 -0.15
C PHE A 78 -4.16 0.26 -0.53
N GLU A 79 -4.16 -0.10 -1.82
CA GLU A 79 -4.61 -1.43 -2.27
C GLU A 79 -3.84 -2.57 -1.58
N ARG A 80 -2.52 -2.43 -1.42
CA ARG A 80 -1.71 -3.41 -0.70
C ARG A 80 -2.06 -3.48 0.79
N VAL A 81 -2.40 -2.34 1.39
CA VAL A 81 -2.83 -2.30 2.80
C VAL A 81 -4.17 -3.01 2.96
N ASP A 82 -5.14 -2.75 2.09
CA ASP A 82 -6.45 -3.41 2.10
C ASP A 82 -6.31 -4.94 1.97
N GLN A 83 -5.50 -5.41 1.01
CA GLN A 83 -5.19 -6.84 0.87
C GLN A 83 -4.59 -7.46 2.15
N ARG A 84 -3.77 -6.71 2.89
CA ARG A 84 -3.19 -7.19 4.15
C ARG A 84 -4.22 -7.22 5.27
N PHE A 85 -5.17 -6.29 5.29
CA PHE A 85 -6.29 -6.32 6.22
C PHE A 85 -7.19 -7.52 5.97
N ASP A 86 -7.57 -7.79 4.72
CA ASP A 86 -8.36 -8.98 4.38
C ASP A 86 -7.67 -10.28 4.81
N GLN A 87 -6.34 -10.36 4.63
CA GLN A 87 -5.55 -11.51 5.09
C GLN A 87 -5.51 -11.62 6.62
N LEU A 88 -5.51 -10.50 7.35
CA LEU A 88 -5.54 -10.51 8.80
C LEU A 88 -6.90 -10.94 9.32
N ASP A 89 -8.00 -10.46 8.73
CA ASP A 89 -9.36 -10.85 9.12
C ASP A 89 -9.56 -12.36 8.97
N ASN A 90 -9.18 -12.93 7.83
CA ASN A 90 -9.24 -14.39 7.62
C ASN A 90 -8.41 -15.18 8.65
N LYS A 91 -7.25 -14.66 9.06
CA LYS A 91 -6.41 -15.29 10.09
C LYS A 91 -7.05 -15.20 11.48
N ILE A 92 -7.66 -14.06 11.80
CA ILE A 92 -8.37 -13.85 13.06
C ILE A 92 -9.56 -14.82 13.15
N ASP A 93 -10.36 -14.95 12.10
CA ASP A 93 -11.51 -15.88 12.06
C ASP A 93 -11.06 -17.34 12.20
N THR A 94 -9.95 -17.70 11.55
CA THR A 94 -9.35 -19.03 11.70
C THR A 94 -8.89 -19.27 13.14
N LEU A 95 -8.25 -18.29 13.77
CA LEU A 95 -7.80 -18.39 15.17
C LEU A 95 -8.99 -18.48 16.13
N ALA A 96 -10.03 -17.68 15.93
CA ALA A 96 -11.25 -17.73 16.74
C ALA A 96 -11.90 -19.12 16.69
N SER A 97 -12.05 -19.69 15.50
CA SER A 97 -12.57 -21.06 15.31
C SER A 97 -11.72 -22.10 16.04
N ARG A 98 -10.39 -21.99 15.98
CA ARG A 98 -9.46 -22.90 16.67
C ARG A 98 -9.54 -22.79 18.19
N VAL A 99 -9.71 -21.58 18.72
CA VAL A 99 -9.87 -21.34 20.16
C VAL A 99 -11.16 -22.02 20.65
N ILE A 100 -12.28 -21.84 19.93
CA ILE A 100 -13.56 -22.48 20.25
C ILE A 100 -13.43 -24.01 20.22
N ALA A 101 -12.84 -24.57 19.16
CA ALA A 101 -12.64 -26.01 19.03
C ALA A 101 -11.76 -26.57 20.18
N ASN A 102 -10.70 -25.85 20.55
CA ASN A 102 -9.82 -26.25 21.64
C ASN A 102 -10.51 -26.17 23.01
N ASP A 103 -11.37 -25.18 23.23
CA ASP A 103 -12.16 -25.07 24.47
C ASP A 103 -13.14 -26.25 24.60
N LYS A 104 -13.91 -26.54 23.53
CA LYS A 104 -14.79 -27.72 23.46
C LYS A 104 -14.01 -29.02 23.74
N ASN A 105 -12.85 -29.18 23.11
CA ASN A 105 -11.99 -30.34 23.32
C ASN A 105 -11.44 -30.42 24.74
N SER A 106 -11.10 -29.28 25.36
CA SER A 106 -10.62 -29.24 26.73
C SER A 106 -11.72 -29.69 27.70
N VAL A 107 -12.95 -29.20 27.52
CA VAL A 107 -14.12 -29.66 28.29
C VAL A 107 -14.36 -31.16 28.09
N ALA A 108 -14.35 -31.65 26.85
CA ALA A 108 -14.52 -33.06 26.55
C ALA A 108 -13.45 -33.94 27.20
N ARG A 109 -12.17 -33.51 27.17
CA ARG A 109 -11.06 -34.22 27.84
C ARG A 109 -11.25 -34.29 29.35
N VAL A 110 -11.68 -33.19 29.97
CA VAL A 110 -11.98 -33.18 31.42
C VAL A 110 -13.10 -34.16 31.73
N GLN A 111 -14.21 -34.13 30.98
CA GLN A 111 -15.32 -35.08 31.16
C GLN A 111 -14.85 -36.54 30.99
N ASN A 112 -14.06 -36.82 29.97
CA ASN A 112 -13.51 -38.15 29.70
C ASN A 112 -12.56 -38.63 30.81
N SER A 113 -11.84 -37.73 31.47
CA SER A 113 -10.92 -38.08 32.57
C SER A 113 -11.61 -38.57 33.85
N HIS A 114 -12.89 -38.22 34.00
CA HIS A 114 -13.75 -38.70 35.09
C HIS A 114 -14.38 -40.07 34.80
N LEU A 115 -14.23 -40.61 33.57
CA LEU A 115 -14.71 -41.94 33.25
C LEU A 115 -13.88 -42.99 33.99
N SER A 116 -14.58 -43.90 34.66
CA SER A 116 -14.00 -44.96 35.47
C SER A 116 -14.28 -46.36 34.90
N THR A 117 -15.25 -46.48 33.99
CA THR A 117 -15.61 -47.77 33.39
C THR A 117 -15.50 -47.73 31.87
N PRO A 118 -15.18 -48.88 31.23
CA PRO A 118 -14.96 -48.94 29.79
C PRO A 118 -16.27 -48.85 28.96
N THR A 119 -17.43 -48.91 29.62
CA THR A 119 -18.76 -48.87 28.98
C THR A 119 -19.44 -47.50 29.04
N GLN A 120 -18.91 -46.57 29.83
CA GLN A 120 -19.42 -45.19 29.88
C GLN A 120 -19.24 -44.50 28.54
N ARG A 121 -20.12 -43.53 28.24
CA ARG A 121 -20.05 -42.76 27.00
C ARG A 121 -18.94 -41.72 27.06
N LEU A 122 -18.15 -41.65 26.00
CA LEU A 122 -17.18 -40.60 25.76
C LEU A 122 -17.89 -39.31 25.34
N ALA A 123 -17.37 -38.18 25.81
CA ALA A 123 -17.59 -36.90 25.18
C ALA A 123 -16.71 -36.82 23.91
N PRO A 124 -17.31 -36.68 22.72
CA PRO A 124 -16.54 -36.63 21.48
C PRO A 124 -15.73 -35.34 21.40
N LEU A 125 -14.54 -35.44 20.81
CA LEU A 125 -13.75 -34.26 20.43
C LEU A 125 -14.15 -33.82 19.02
N VAL A 126 -13.93 -32.53 18.74
CA VAL A 126 -14.02 -31.93 17.41
C VAL A 126 -12.61 -31.73 16.83
N ASN A 127 -12.53 -31.59 15.51
CA ASN A 127 -11.27 -31.28 14.85
C ASN A 127 -10.76 -29.90 15.31
N PRO A 128 -9.54 -29.79 15.88
CA PRO A 128 -9.04 -28.56 16.46
C PRO A 128 -8.79 -27.45 15.42
N SER A 129 -8.73 -27.77 14.13
CA SER A 129 -8.50 -26.79 13.06
C SER A 129 -9.78 -26.28 12.41
N THR A 130 -10.84 -27.10 12.38
CA THR A 130 -12.08 -26.82 11.63
C THR A 130 -13.33 -26.71 12.49
N ASP A 131 -13.26 -27.05 13.79
CA ASP A 131 -14.40 -27.10 14.71
C ASP A 131 -15.53 -28.06 14.25
N THR A 132 -15.20 -29.02 13.38
CA THR A 132 -16.15 -30.02 12.88
C THR A 132 -16.13 -31.30 13.73
N PRO A 133 -17.26 -32.01 13.86
CA PRO A 133 -17.27 -33.34 14.46
C PRO A 133 -16.30 -34.28 13.75
N ILE A 134 -15.60 -35.11 14.52
CA ILE A 134 -14.69 -36.13 13.97
C ILE A 134 -15.51 -37.35 13.58
N GLU A 135 -15.34 -37.81 12.34
CA GLU A 135 -16.06 -38.98 11.84
C GLU A 135 -15.59 -40.27 12.55
N GLU A 136 -16.53 -41.18 12.81
CA GLU A 136 -16.26 -42.46 13.48
C GLU A 136 -15.58 -42.33 14.87
N PHE A 137 -15.73 -41.19 15.55
CA PHE A 137 -15.24 -41.03 16.92
C PHE A 137 -15.88 -42.10 17.84
N PRO A 138 -15.09 -42.86 18.62
CA PRO A 138 -15.60 -43.96 19.43
C PRO A 138 -16.60 -43.48 20.48
N ALA A 139 -17.69 -44.23 20.65
CA ALA A 139 -18.73 -43.88 21.61
C ALA A 139 -18.30 -44.19 23.06
N ARG A 140 -17.41 -45.17 23.27
CA ARG A 140 -16.98 -45.65 24.60
C ARG A 140 -15.48 -45.96 24.64
N PRO A 141 -14.84 -45.94 25.82
CA PRO A 141 -13.41 -46.26 25.94
C PRO A 141 -13.03 -47.66 25.43
N GLN A 142 -13.90 -48.66 25.57
CA GLN A 142 -13.65 -50.01 25.03
C GLN A 142 -13.63 -50.06 23.50
N ASP A 143 -14.38 -49.17 22.84
CA ASP A 143 -14.53 -49.20 21.38
C ASP A 143 -13.21 -48.83 20.69
N ILE A 144 -12.33 -48.09 21.39
CA ILE A 144 -10.98 -47.73 20.93
C ILE A 144 -10.13 -48.97 20.66
N SER A 145 -10.25 -50.01 21.50
CA SER A 145 -9.45 -51.22 21.36
C SER A 145 -9.99 -52.16 20.27
N THR A 146 -11.28 -52.02 19.92
CA THR A 146 -11.94 -52.89 18.92
C THR A 146 -12.11 -52.21 17.56
N MET A 147 -11.95 -50.90 17.44
CA MET A 147 -12.11 -50.18 16.17
C MET A 147 -11.03 -50.57 15.15
N GLN A 148 -11.35 -50.42 13.86
CA GLN A 148 -10.41 -50.72 12.79
C GLN A 148 -9.18 -49.81 12.85
N ILE A 149 -8.01 -50.35 12.50
CA ILE A 149 -6.75 -49.58 12.56
C ILE A 149 -6.78 -48.35 11.63
N GLN A 150 -7.47 -48.45 10.49
CA GLN A 150 -7.62 -47.35 9.55
C GLN A 150 -8.50 -46.23 10.11
N THR A 151 -9.58 -46.56 10.80
CA THR A 151 -10.41 -45.57 11.52
C THR A 151 -9.60 -44.89 12.61
N LEU A 152 -8.83 -45.64 13.41
CA LEU A 152 -7.98 -45.07 14.46
C LEU A 152 -6.95 -44.09 13.88
N VAL A 153 -6.34 -44.42 12.74
CA VAL A 153 -5.42 -43.53 12.03
C VAL A 153 -6.12 -42.26 11.55
N SER A 154 -7.34 -42.38 11.02
CA SER A 154 -8.12 -41.24 10.50
C SER A 154 -8.49 -40.28 11.64
N VAL A 155 -9.00 -40.81 12.76
CA VAL A 155 -9.32 -40.02 13.97
C VAL A 155 -8.07 -39.33 14.53
N LEU A 156 -6.92 -40.02 14.59
CA LEU A 156 -5.66 -39.42 15.02
C LEU A 156 -5.23 -38.27 14.09
N GLN A 157 -5.37 -38.43 12.78
CA GLN A 157 -5.04 -37.41 11.81
C GLN A 157 -5.95 -36.19 11.94
N GLU A 158 -7.25 -36.38 12.13
CA GLU A 158 -8.20 -35.29 12.39
C GLU A 158 -7.91 -34.54 13.69
N LEU A 159 -7.39 -35.22 14.72
CA LEU A 159 -6.93 -34.60 15.96
C LEU A 159 -5.56 -33.91 15.84
N GLY A 160 -4.90 -33.98 14.67
CA GLY A 160 -3.55 -33.45 14.46
C GLY A 160 -2.46 -34.24 15.21
N LEU A 161 -2.71 -35.51 15.50
CA LEU A 161 -1.78 -36.39 16.20
C LEU A 161 -0.95 -37.23 15.24
N SER A 162 0.26 -37.57 15.67
CA SER A 162 1.13 -38.45 14.89
C SER A 162 0.59 -39.88 14.84
N THR A 163 0.57 -40.44 13.63
CA THR A 163 0.10 -41.80 13.30
C THR A 163 1.26 -42.81 13.23
N SER A 164 2.43 -42.50 13.78
CA SER A 164 3.59 -43.40 13.80
C SER A 164 3.45 -44.53 14.84
N GLY A 165 4.24 -45.60 14.66
CA GLY A 165 4.30 -46.76 15.57
C GLY A 165 3.27 -47.85 15.29
N GLY A 166 3.27 -48.91 16.11
CA GLY A 166 2.27 -49.99 16.04
C GLY A 166 0.89 -49.56 16.53
N ARG A 167 -0.07 -50.50 16.51
CA ARG A 167 -1.45 -50.25 16.96
C ARG A 167 -1.52 -49.79 18.42
N GLU A 168 -0.84 -50.47 19.33
CA GLU A 168 -0.82 -50.13 20.76
C GLU A 168 -0.32 -48.70 21.03
N ALA A 169 0.72 -48.26 20.30
CA ALA A 169 1.25 -46.90 20.44
C ALA A 169 0.24 -45.84 20.00
N LYS A 170 -0.51 -46.10 18.93
CA LYS A 170 -1.59 -45.24 18.44
C LYS A 170 -2.75 -45.17 19.43
N GLU A 171 -3.20 -46.33 19.94
CA GLU A 171 -4.27 -46.40 20.93
C GLU A 171 -3.89 -45.66 22.21
N LYS A 172 -2.69 -45.93 22.76
CA LYS A 172 -2.19 -45.23 23.95
C LYS A 172 -2.20 -43.72 23.76
N ARG A 173 -1.67 -43.25 22.62
CA ARG A 173 -1.64 -41.81 22.28
C ARG A 173 -3.05 -41.23 22.20
N PHE A 174 -3.95 -41.92 21.52
CA PHE A 174 -5.33 -41.49 21.37
C PHE A 174 -6.01 -41.37 22.74
N ARG A 175 -5.96 -42.43 23.55
CA ARG A 175 -6.54 -42.48 24.90
C ARG A 175 -6.02 -41.35 25.80
N GLN A 176 -4.70 -41.15 25.82
CA GLN A 176 -4.08 -40.06 26.58
C GLN A 176 -4.57 -38.70 26.10
N HIS A 177 -4.65 -38.48 24.78
CA HIS A 177 -5.08 -37.21 24.22
C HIS A 177 -6.54 -36.87 24.53
N ILE A 178 -7.43 -37.87 24.52
CA ILE A 178 -8.85 -37.66 24.84
C ILE A 178 -9.12 -37.62 26.36
N GLY A 179 -8.08 -37.66 27.19
CA GLY A 179 -8.19 -37.51 28.65
C GLY A 179 -8.49 -38.80 29.41
N LEU A 180 -8.45 -39.97 28.78
CA LEU A 180 -8.67 -41.24 29.48
C LEU A 180 -7.49 -41.59 30.39
N ARG A 181 -7.80 -42.20 31.53
CA ARG A 181 -6.78 -42.74 32.44
C ARG A 181 -6.00 -43.87 31.75
N PRO A 182 -4.70 -44.03 32.07
CA PRO A 182 -3.93 -45.19 31.63
C PRO A 182 -4.66 -46.47 32.05
N GLU A 183 -4.76 -47.45 31.15
CA GLU A 183 -5.26 -48.77 31.56
C GLU A 183 -4.29 -49.34 32.59
N GLN A 184 -4.79 -49.56 33.82
CA GLN A 184 -4.01 -50.29 34.81
C GLN A 184 -3.75 -51.69 34.27
N PRO A 185 -2.50 -52.18 34.35
CA PRO A 185 -2.21 -53.57 33.98
C PRO A 185 -3.11 -54.49 34.81
N ARG A 186 -3.84 -55.38 34.14
CA ARG A 186 -4.64 -56.41 34.82
C ARG A 186 -3.68 -57.31 35.61
N GLY A 187 -3.65 -57.14 36.93
CA GLY A 187 -3.01 -58.06 37.87
C GLY A 187 -1.77 -57.50 38.58
N ALA A 188 -1.98 -57.14 39.84
CA ALA A 188 -1.06 -57.42 40.95
C ALA A 188 -1.91 -58.08 42.04
#